data_AF-A0A653U3F6-F1
#
_entry.id   AF-A0A653U3F6-F1
#
_cell.length_a   1.000
_cell.length_b   1.000
_cell.length_c   1.000
_cell.angle_alpha   90.00
_cell.angle_beta   90.00
_cell.angle_gamma   90.00
#
_symmetry.space_group_name_H-M   'P 1'
#
loop_
_entity.id
_entity.type
_entity.pdbx_description
1 polymer ?
#
loop_
_entity_poly.entity_id
_entity_poly.type
_entity_poly.pdbx_seq_one_letter_code
_entity_poly.pdbx_strand_id
1 'polypeptide(L)'
;MREGETSESHIFKSLSEGEKNFIAFLYFYQMCLGTHDTQNSTKKKIIVIDDPVSSMDSQVLFFISTLIRRLIAKKGKGKDQQGNNLIDQLKNENIEQVFILTHNIFFYKEVALAFGARICNSTAYFNVKKFNNQSIIERIENYKNIAFNDYHLLWQEIKKESSEKISMALLNNMRRIIESYGNFMGLINDVNLWDLKNDIPEDSSENLIITALISQVQDGSHRISTNDEIYFSRISNESKEVALRSFEILFENIGGKTHYDKMMEIC
;
A
#
# COMPACT_ATOMS: atom_id res chain seq x y z
N MET A 1 7.52 32.39 15.07
CA MET A 1 8.57 33.15 14.35
C MET A 1 9.42 33.85 15.40
N ARG A 2 10.75 33.75 15.33
CA ARG A 2 11.63 34.59 16.16
C ARG A 2 11.70 35.98 15.52
N GLU A 3 11.66 37.01 16.34
CA GLU A 3 11.81 38.41 15.91
C GLU A 3 13.22 38.60 15.33
N GLY A 4 13.30 39.05 14.06
CA GLY A 4 14.56 39.42 13.43
C GLY A 4 14.74 39.10 11.94
N GLU A 5 13.83 38.37 11.28
CA GLU A 5 13.96 38.12 9.84
C GLU A 5 13.29 39.24 9.01
N THR A 6 14.12 40.14 8.51
CA THR A 6 13.78 41.04 7.39
C THR A 6 13.49 40.22 6.13
N SER A 7 12.44 40.60 5.39
CA SER A 7 11.75 39.82 4.36
C SER A 7 12.52 39.51 3.05
N GLU A 8 13.85 39.50 3.03
CA GLU A 8 14.62 39.44 1.77
C GLU A 8 15.85 38.50 1.72
N SER A 9 15.97 37.51 2.61
CA SER A 9 16.88 36.37 2.38
C SER A 9 16.10 35.11 2.03
N HIS A 10 15.69 35.00 0.77
CA HIS A 10 14.96 33.86 0.22
C HIS A 10 15.83 32.58 0.08
N ILE A 11 16.40 32.10 1.18
CA ILE A 11 17.25 30.89 1.24
C ILE A 11 16.47 29.63 0.83
N PHE A 12 15.13 29.66 0.92
CA PHE A 12 14.25 28.52 0.62
C PHE A 12 13.60 28.56 -0.78
N LYS A 13 13.97 29.50 -1.67
CA LYS A 13 13.41 29.56 -3.04
C LYS A 13 13.99 28.48 -3.98
N SER A 14 15.21 28.02 -3.74
CA SER A 14 15.86 27.00 -4.57
C SER A 14 15.47 25.57 -4.22
N LEU A 15 14.82 25.35 -3.07
CA LEU A 15 14.45 24.02 -2.62
C LEU A 15 13.07 23.64 -3.15
N SER A 16 13.01 22.44 -3.70
CA SER A 16 11.76 21.73 -4.01
C SER A 16 10.94 21.49 -2.75
N GLU A 17 9.66 21.17 -2.94
CA GLU A 17 8.75 20.82 -1.85
C GLU A 17 9.23 19.56 -1.11
N GLY A 18 9.71 18.55 -1.84
CA GLY A 18 10.28 17.33 -1.27
C GLY A 18 11.50 17.61 -0.39
N GLU A 19 12.42 18.48 -0.81
CA GLU A 19 13.59 18.85 -0.01
C GLU A 19 13.22 19.61 1.26
N LYS A 20 12.24 20.53 1.19
CA LYS A 20 11.71 21.24 2.36
C LYS A 20 11.12 20.27 3.37
N ASN A 21 10.30 19.32 2.90
CA ASN A 21 9.71 18.28 3.74
C ASN A 21 10.79 17.39 4.37
N PHE A 22 11.83 17.03 3.61
CA PHE A 22 12.94 16.23 4.13
C PHE A 22 13.72 16.96 5.23
N ILE A 23 14.07 18.23 5.03
CA ILE A 23 14.76 19.04 6.03
C ILE A 23 13.89 19.22 7.28
N ALA A 24 12.60 19.49 7.12
CA ALA A 24 11.66 19.60 8.23
C ALA A 24 11.55 18.30 9.02
N PHE A 25 11.50 17.15 8.33
CA PHE A 25 11.51 15.84 8.96
C PHE A 25 12.79 15.58 9.76
N LEU A 26 13.97 15.90 9.20
CA LEU A 26 15.25 15.73 9.92
C LEU A 26 15.32 16.60 11.17
N TYR A 27 14.84 17.85 11.08
CA TYR A 27 14.76 18.74 12.23
C TYR A 27 13.82 18.17 13.31
N PHE A 28 12.64 17.70 12.92
CA PHE A 28 11.70 17.03 13.83
C PHE A 28 12.30 15.78 14.48
N TYR A 29 12.95 14.90 13.69
CA TYR A 29 13.63 13.71 14.18
C TYR A 29 14.66 14.05 15.27
N GLN A 30 15.44 15.11 15.05
CA GLN A 30 16.45 15.58 16.00
C GLN A 30 15.80 16.13 17.29
N MET A 31 14.67 16.82 17.19
CA MET A 31 13.88 17.24 18.36
C MET A 31 13.34 16.04 19.17
N CYS A 32 12.95 14.96 18.50
CA CYS A 32 12.52 13.74 19.18
C CYS A 32 13.66 13.12 20.00
N LEU A 33 14.88 13.13 19.48
CA LEU A 33 16.08 12.65 20.20
C LEU A 33 16.47 13.53 21.39
N GLY A 34 15.97 14.77 21.47
CA GLY A 34 16.16 15.64 22.64
C GLY A 34 17.48 16.41 22.66
N THR A 35 18.14 16.59 21.51
CA THR A 35 19.48 17.18 21.44
C THR A 35 19.54 18.70 21.60
N HIS A 36 18.40 19.40 21.69
CA HIS A 36 18.36 20.87 21.66
C HIS A 36 17.98 21.56 22.97
N ASP A 37 17.62 20.83 24.03
CA ASP A 37 17.11 21.47 25.23
C ASP A 37 17.45 20.69 26.50
N THR A 38 18.49 21.13 27.21
CA THR A 38 18.95 20.51 28.47
C THR A 38 17.87 20.57 29.56
N GLN A 39 16.97 21.55 29.50
CA GLN A 39 15.85 21.76 30.44
C GLN A 39 14.66 20.82 30.17
N ASN A 40 14.42 20.45 28.91
CA ASN A 40 13.30 19.56 28.50
C ASN A 40 13.76 18.12 28.19
N SER A 41 15.04 17.81 28.40
CA SER A 41 15.64 16.51 28.07
C SER A 41 15.07 15.33 28.86
N THR A 42 14.39 15.58 29.97
CA THR A 42 13.79 14.55 30.86
C THR A 42 12.29 14.39 30.69
N LYS A 43 11.63 15.23 29.87
CA LYS A 43 10.18 15.13 29.66
C LYS A 43 9.87 13.93 28.77
N LYS A 44 8.94 13.10 29.25
CA LYS A 44 8.31 12.04 28.48
C LYS A 44 7.47 12.61 27.35
N LYS A 45 7.59 12.02 26.15
CA LYS A 45 6.99 12.52 24.90
C LYS A 45 6.10 11.45 24.27
N ILE A 46 5.00 11.92 23.67
CA ILE A 46 4.23 11.17 22.68
C ILE A 46 4.56 11.79 21.32
N ILE A 47 4.94 10.96 20.36
CA ILE A 47 5.32 11.39 19.01
C ILE A 47 4.20 11.01 18.06
N VAL A 48 3.78 11.96 17.24
CA VAL A 48 2.83 11.72 16.14
C VAL A 48 3.53 12.12 14.85
N ILE A 49 3.61 11.19 13.90
CA ILE A 49 4.17 11.40 12.57
C ILE A 49 3.03 11.19 11.57
N ASP A 50 2.61 12.26 10.90
CA ASP A 50 1.54 12.24 9.92
C ASP A 50 2.12 12.40 8.51
N ASP A 51 1.96 11.34 7.71
CA ASP A 51 2.36 11.22 6.31
C ASP A 51 3.74 11.80 5.94
N PRO A 52 4.83 11.21 6.46
CA PRO A 52 6.17 11.81 6.37
C PRO A 52 6.81 11.75 4.98
N VAL A 53 6.14 11.14 3.98
CA VAL A 53 6.70 10.82 2.65
C VAL A 53 5.84 11.35 1.49
N SER A 54 5.18 12.50 1.64
CA SER A 54 4.39 13.12 0.57
C SER A 54 5.29 13.63 -0.58
N SER A 55 4.95 13.26 -1.82
CA SER A 55 5.62 13.74 -3.05
C SER A 55 7.14 13.46 -3.12
N MET A 56 7.61 12.39 -2.48
CA MET A 56 9.04 12.03 -2.41
C MET A 56 9.40 10.83 -3.31
N ASP A 57 10.67 10.80 -3.74
CA ASP A 57 11.19 9.64 -4.47
C ASP A 57 11.39 8.41 -3.56
N SER A 58 11.66 7.26 -4.19
CA SER A 58 11.84 5.98 -3.49
C SER A 58 13.07 5.95 -2.58
N GLN A 59 14.11 6.74 -2.85
CA GLN A 59 15.31 6.80 -2.01
C GLN A 59 15.04 7.53 -0.71
N VAL A 60 14.37 8.68 -0.77
CA VAL A 60 14.00 9.46 0.41
C VAL A 60 13.03 8.68 1.28
N LEU A 61 12.07 7.94 0.70
CA LEU A 61 11.19 7.03 1.43
C LEU A 61 11.97 6.02 2.29
N PHE A 62 13.02 5.41 1.72
CA PHE A 62 13.88 4.47 2.44
C PHE A 62 14.67 5.13 3.58
N PHE A 63 15.16 6.36 3.38
CA PHE A 63 15.85 7.10 4.44
C PHE A 63 14.91 7.43 5.60
N ILE A 64 13.73 7.96 5.31
CA ILE A 64 12.73 8.33 6.31
C ILE A 64 12.26 7.10 7.08
N SER A 65 11.96 5.99 6.40
CA SER A 65 11.56 4.74 7.07
C SER A 65 12.65 4.22 8.00
N THR A 66 13.91 4.31 7.57
CA THR A 66 15.07 3.91 8.38
C THR A 66 15.26 4.78 9.62
N LEU A 67 15.11 6.10 9.50
CA LEU A 67 15.19 7.01 10.64
C LEU A 67 14.07 6.76 11.64
N ILE A 68 12.84 6.55 11.16
CA ILE A 68 11.70 6.22 12.02
C ILE A 68 11.91 4.87 12.72
N ARG A 69 12.41 3.84 12.02
CA ARG A 69 12.78 2.55 12.65
C ARG A 69 13.80 2.73 13.76
N ARG A 70 14.79 3.63 13.59
CA ARG A 70 15.75 3.97 14.64
C ARG A 70 15.09 4.70 15.81
N LEU A 71 14.11 5.56 15.54
CA LEU A 71 13.36 6.29 16.56
C LEU A 71 12.53 5.34 17.45
N ILE A 72 11.88 4.35 16.83
CA ILE A 72 11.04 3.35 17.51
C ILE A 72 11.81 2.09 17.93
N ALA A 73 13.14 2.10 17.82
CA ALA A 73 13.97 0.97 18.16
C ALA A 73 13.76 0.55 19.62
N LYS A 74 13.71 -0.76 19.88
CA LYS A 74 13.52 -1.32 21.21
C LYS A 74 14.85 -1.59 21.91
N LYS A 75 14.85 -1.70 23.25
CA LYS A 75 16.07 -1.97 24.03
C LYS A 75 16.69 -3.35 23.75
N GLY A 76 15.90 -4.30 23.24
CA GLY A 76 16.37 -5.63 22.82
C GLY A 76 15.82 -6.75 23.71
N LYS A 77 16.58 -7.84 23.84
CA LYS A 77 16.17 -9.01 24.64
C LYS A 77 16.64 -8.87 26.09
N GLY A 78 15.90 -9.46 27.02
CA GLY A 78 16.22 -9.47 28.45
C GLY A 78 15.14 -8.81 29.30
N LYS A 79 15.45 -8.62 30.58
CA LYS A 79 14.57 -7.98 31.56
C LYS A 79 15.26 -6.80 32.22
N ASP A 80 14.49 -5.78 32.56
CA ASP A 80 14.97 -4.69 33.42
C ASP A 80 15.06 -5.13 34.89
N GLN A 81 15.49 -4.20 35.76
CA GLN A 81 15.62 -4.45 37.20
C GLN A 81 14.29 -4.75 37.88
N GLN A 82 13.16 -4.37 37.27
CA GLN A 82 11.80 -4.63 37.76
C GLN A 82 11.20 -5.92 37.17
N GLY A 83 11.93 -6.63 36.32
CA GLY A 83 11.48 -7.88 35.69
C GLY A 83 10.63 -7.70 34.41
N ASN A 84 10.48 -6.47 33.91
CA ASN A 84 9.76 -6.19 32.67
C ASN A 84 10.62 -6.52 31.44
N ASN A 85 9.98 -6.93 30.35
CA ASN A 85 10.71 -7.27 29.13
C ASN A 85 11.26 -6.00 28.46
N LEU A 86 12.57 -6.00 28.17
CA LEU A 86 13.23 -4.89 27.46
C LEU A 86 12.71 -4.72 26.02
N ILE A 87 12.16 -5.78 25.42
CA ILE A 87 11.66 -5.75 24.03
C ILE A 87 10.41 -4.87 23.90
N ASP A 88 9.68 -4.66 24.99
CA ASP A 88 8.50 -3.79 25.01
C ASP A 88 8.88 -2.32 25.21
N GLN A 89 10.10 -2.04 25.68
CA GLN A 89 10.60 -0.69 25.96
C GLN A 89 11.33 -0.09 24.77
N LEU A 90 11.06 1.19 24.50
CA LEU A 90 11.80 1.98 23.52
C LEU A 90 13.23 2.23 24.01
N LYS A 91 14.19 2.24 23.08
CA LYS A 91 15.60 2.53 23.32
C LYS A 91 15.80 3.96 23.82
N ASN A 92 15.00 4.90 23.31
CA ASN A 92 14.92 6.26 23.85
C ASN A 92 13.85 6.29 24.94
N GLU A 93 14.29 6.37 26.20
CA GLU A 93 13.41 6.35 27.36
C GLU A 93 12.54 7.60 27.50
N ASN A 94 12.87 8.69 26.78
CA ASN A 94 12.07 9.91 26.79
C ASN A 94 10.83 9.80 25.88
N ILE A 95 10.68 8.71 25.13
CA ILE A 95 9.53 8.47 24.25
C ILE A 95 8.65 7.41 24.90
N GLU A 96 7.39 7.74 25.16
CA GLU A 96 6.40 6.83 25.74
C GLU A 96 5.63 6.08 24.65
N GLN A 97 5.25 6.82 23.60
CA GLN A 97 4.42 6.27 22.52
C GLN A 97 4.71 6.99 21.20
N VAL A 98 4.59 6.24 20.11
CA VAL A 98 4.72 6.77 18.75
C VAL A 98 3.52 6.34 17.93
N PHE A 99 2.85 7.32 17.29
CA PHE A 99 1.82 7.11 16.29
C PHE A 99 2.38 7.48 14.93
N ILE A 100 2.18 6.62 13.94
CA ILE A 100 2.68 6.80 12.58
C ILE A 100 1.49 6.60 11.65
N LEU A 101 1.15 7.64 10.92
CA LEU A 101 0.03 7.69 9.99
C LEU A 101 0.59 7.89 8.59
N THR A 102 0.04 7.17 7.63
CA THR A 102 0.43 7.30 6.23
C THR A 102 -0.64 6.71 5.34
N HIS A 103 -0.76 7.24 4.13
CA HIS A 103 -1.53 6.64 3.06
C HIS A 103 -0.67 5.80 2.10
N ASN A 104 0.67 5.82 2.26
CA ASN A 104 1.61 5.10 1.42
C ASN A 104 1.85 3.67 1.97
N ILE A 105 1.32 2.67 1.28
CA ILE A 105 1.39 1.25 1.69
C ILE A 105 2.84 0.74 1.73
N PHE A 106 3.68 1.14 0.77
CA PHE A 106 5.10 0.74 0.74
C PHE A 106 5.83 1.26 1.98
N PHE A 107 5.67 2.54 2.29
CA PHE A 107 6.25 3.15 3.48
C PHE A 107 5.70 2.52 4.77
N TYR A 108 4.38 2.29 4.84
CA TYR A 108 3.75 1.62 5.97
C TYR A 108 4.40 0.26 6.25
N LYS A 109 4.60 -0.57 5.22
CA LYS A 109 5.26 -1.87 5.36
C LYS A 109 6.69 -1.76 5.86
N GLU A 110 7.47 -0.86 5.27
CA GLU A 110 8.87 -0.64 5.64
C GLU A 110 9.02 -0.26 7.11
N VAL A 111 8.10 0.54 7.64
CA VAL A 111 8.10 0.94 9.04
C VAL A 111 7.48 -0.11 9.95
N ALA A 112 6.39 -0.76 9.51
CA ALA A 112 5.62 -1.70 10.33
C ALA A 112 6.33 -3.05 10.56
N LEU A 113 7.14 -3.49 9.59
CA LEU A 113 7.77 -4.81 9.58
C LEU A 113 9.30 -4.70 9.61
N ALA A 114 9.94 -5.45 10.51
CA ALA A 114 11.38 -5.62 10.54
C ALA A 114 11.73 -6.98 9.92
N PHE A 115 12.36 -6.98 8.74
CA PHE A 115 12.71 -8.21 8.01
C PHE A 115 11.52 -9.15 7.80
N GLY A 116 10.34 -8.60 7.50
CA GLY A 116 9.10 -9.36 7.30
C GLY A 116 8.42 -9.86 8.59
N ALA A 117 8.96 -9.53 9.77
CA ALA A 117 8.38 -9.87 11.07
C ALA A 117 7.84 -8.63 11.78
N ARG A 118 6.91 -8.85 12.72
CA ARG A 118 6.44 -7.82 13.66
C ARG A 118 7.60 -7.31 14.51
N ILE A 119 7.68 -6.01 14.71
CA ILE A 119 8.72 -5.37 15.55
C ILE A 119 8.65 -5.90 17.00
N CYS A 120 7.45 -5.91 17.60
CA CYS A 120 7.20 -6.44 18.94
C CYS A 120 5.70 -6.60 19.21
N ASN A 121 5.35 -7.33 20.28
CA ASN A 121 3.95 -7.56 20.67
C ASN A 121 3.22 -6.30 21.17
N SER A 122 3.95 -5.26 21.55
CA SER A 122 3.41 -3.96 21.97
C SER A 122 3.09 -3.02 20.79
N THR A 123 3.31 -3.43 19.52
CA THR A 123 2.95 -2.61 18.33
C THR A 123 1.54 -2.93 17.84
N ALA A 124 0.63 -1.96 17.78
CA ALA A 124 -0.69 -2.14 17.19
C ALA A 124 -0.76 -1.55 15.77
N TYR A 125 -1.59 -2.18 14.94
CA TYR A 125 -1.71 -1.85 13.51
C TYR A 125 -3.18 -1.61 13.18
N PHE A 126 -3.45 -0.59 12.38
CA PHE A 126 -4.81 -0.15 12.07
C PHE A 126 -4.95 0.20 10.60
N ASN A 127 -6.15 0.01 10.06
CA ASN A 127 -6.56 0.51 8.77
C ASN A 127 -7.70 1.52 8.98
N VAL A 128 -7.62 2.66 8.31
CA VAL A 128 -8.66 3.69 8.36
C VAL A 128 -9.33 3.74 6.99
N LYS A 129 -10.64 3.48 6.94
CA LYS A 129 -11.42 3.45 5.71
C LYS A 129 -12.60 4.39 5.80
N LYS A 130 -13.03 4.90 4.65
CA LYS A 130 -14.28 5.65 4.52
C LYS A 130 -15.34 4.75 3.90
N PHE A 131 -16.46 4.53 4.60
CA PHE A 131 -17.59 3.75 4.11
C PHE A 131 -18.89 4.50 4.43
N ASN A 132 -19.78 4.67 3.46
CA ASN A 132 -21.04 5.40 3.61
C ASN A 132 -20.89 6.78 4.31
N ASN A 133 -19.88 7.54 3.90
CA ASN A 133 -19.52 8.84 4.48
C ASN A 133 -19.13 8.82 5.98
N GLN A 134 -18.80 7.65 6.53
CA GLN A 134 -18.28 7.48 7.89
C GLN A 134 -16.85 6.96 7.86
N SER A 135 -16.04 7.39 8.83
CA SER A 135 -14.67 6.88 9.03
C SER A 135 -14.71 5.68 9.97
N ILE A 136 -14.18 4.56 9.51
CA ILE A 136 -14.10 3.30 10.25
C ILE A 136 -12.61 3.00 10.50
N ILE A 137 -12.27 2.71 11.75
CA ILE A 137 -10.91 2.31 12.16
C ILE A 137 -10.96 0.83 12.52
N GLU A 138 -10.25 0.00 11.76
CA GLU A 138 -10.19 -1.44 11.94
C GLU A 138 -8.79 -1.85 12.41
N ARG A 139 -8.72 -2.66 13.47
CA ARG A 139 -7.45 -3.22 13.94
C ARG A 139 -7.03 -4.40 13.07
N ILE A 140 -5.76 -4.45 12.69
CA ILE A 140 -5.17 -5.58 11.97
C ILE A 140 -4.67 -6.59 13.00
N GLU A 141 -5.45 -7.64 13.26
CA GLU A 141 -5.13 -8.67 14.25
C GLU A 141 -3.91 -9.52 13.85
N ASN A 142 -3.85 -9.93 12.58
CA ASN A 142 -2.71 -10.67 12.05
C ASN A 142 -1.77 -9.73 11.28
N TYR A 143 -0.62 -9.39 11.87
CA TYR A 143 0.36 -8.50 11.25
C TYR A 143 0.88 -9.02 9.90
N LYS A 144 0.78 -10.34 9.62
CA LYS A 144 1.13 -10.88 8.30
C LYS A 144 0.25 -10.27 7.20
N ASN A 145 -0.94 -9.78 7.56
CA ASN A 145 -1.82 -9.08 6.63
C ASN A 145 -1.26 -7.72 6.17
N ILE A 146 -0.26 -7.18 6.86
CA ILE A 146 0.47 -5.97 6.46
C ILE A 146 1.49 -6.28 5.36
N ALA A 147 2.07 -7.48 5.38
CA ALA A 147 3.10 -7.88 4.41
C ALA A 147 2.55 -7.97 2.98
N PHE A 148 1.23 -8.07 2.83
CA PHE A 148 0.54 -8.10 1.55
C PHE A 148 0.69 -6.79 0.78
N ASN A 149 1.28 -6.86 -0.42
CA ASN A 149 1.51 -5.72 -1.32
C ASN A 149 0.22 -5.28 -2.00
N ASP A 150 0.27 -4.15 -2.69
CA ASP A 150 -0.85 -3.62 -3.48
C ASP A 150 -1.49 -4.72 -4.33
N TYR A 151 -0.67 -5.61 -4.89
CA TYR A 151 -1.13 -6.79 -5.62
C TYR A 151 -2.07 -7.70 -4.80
N HIS A 152 -1.70 -8.10 -3.58
CA HIS A 152 -2.59 -8.89 -2.73
C HIS A 152 -3.85 -8.12 -2.31
N LEU A 153 -3.77 -6.80 -2.14
CA LEU A 153 -4.96 -5.99 -1.83
C LEU A 153 -5.99 -6.07 -2.97
N LEU A 154 -5.56 -6.08 -4.23
CA LEU A 154 -6.45 -6.27 -5.39
C LEU A 154 -7.27 -7.57 -5.26
N TRP A 155 -6.61 -8.69 -4.91
CA TRP A 155 -7.29 -9.96 -4.70
C TRP A 155 -8.30 -9.91 -3.55
N GLN A 156 -7.97 -9.22 -2.46
CA GLN A 156 -8.89 -9.04 -1.34
C GLN A 156 -10.11 -8.19 -1.73
N GLU A 157 -9.93 -7.17 -2.57
CA GLU A 157 -11.03 -6.34 -3.07
C GLU A 157 -11.97 -7.14 -3.98
N ILE A 158 -11.44 -7.99 -4.87
CA ILE A 158 -12.26 -8.89 -5.70
C ILE A 158 -13.10 -9.84 -4.82
N LYS A 159 -12.50 -10.40 -3.76
CA LYS A 159 -13.19 -11.29 -2.81
C LYS A 159 -14.28 -10.57 -2.00
N LYS A 160 -14.06 -9.31 -1.63
CA LYS A 160 -14.97 -8.52 -0.80
C LYS A 160 -16.05 -7.76 -1.57
N GLU A 161 -15.91 -7.62 -2.89
CA GLU A 161 -16.94 -7.00 -3.74
C GLU A 161 -18.28 -7.71 -3.53
N SER A 162 -19.27 -7.00 -3.00
CA SER A 162 -20.59 -7.56 -2.67
C SER A 162 -21.62 -7.30 -3.77
N SER A 163 -21.27 -6.53 -4.80
CA SER A 163 -22.17 -6.21 -5.91
C SER A 163 -22.50 -7.46 -6.73
N GLU A 164 -23.78 -7.67 -7.01
CA GLU A 164 -24.25 -8.77 -7.88
C GLU A 164 -23.88 -8.54 -9.35
N LYS A 165 -23.70 -7.27 -9.74
CA LYS A 165 -23.31 -6.83 -11.07
C LYS A 165 -21.84 -6.41 -11.12
N ILE A 166 -21.31 -6.39 -12.34
CA ILE A 166 -19.93 -5.96 -12.60
C ILE A 166 -19.77 -4.47 -12.31
N SER A 167 -18.83 -4.14 -11.43
CA SER A 167 -18.41 -2.77 -11.15
C SER A 167 -17.14 -2.42 -11.94
N MET A 168 -16.93 -1.12 -12.24
CA MET A 168 -15.66 -0.66 -12.84
C MET A 168 -14.46 -0.97 -11.95
N ALA A 169 -14.64 -0.92 -10.63
CA ALA A 169 -13.60 -1.26 -9.66
C ALA A 169 -13.19 -2.73 -9.79
N LEU A 170 -14.16 -3.64 -9.93
CA LEU A 170 -13.92 -5.08 -10.12
C LEU A 170 -13.08 -5.35 -11.38
N LEU A 171 -13.47 -4.80 -12.53
CA LEU A 171 -12.75 -4.98 -13.80
C LEU A 171 -11.33 -4.41 -13.73
N ASN A 172 -11.17 -3.20 -13.16
CA ASN A 172 -9.86 -2.59 -13.02
C ASN A 172 -8.95 -3.41 -12.09
N ASN A 173 -9.48 -3.99 -11.03
CA ASN A 173 -8.71 -4.85 -10.14
C ASN A 173 -8.27 -6.15 -10.83
N MET A 174 -9.17 -6.79 -11.59
CA MET A 174 -8.84 -7.97 -12.41
C MET A 174 -7.71 -7.67 -13.41
N ARG A 175 -7.83 -6.56 -14.16
CA ARG A 175 -6.82 -6.10 -15.11
C ARG A 175 -5.46 -5.90 -14.43
N ARG A 176 -5.42 -5.14 -13.33
CA ARG A 176 -4.17 -4.85 -12.59
C ARG A 176 -3.51 -6.12 -12.07
N ILE A 177 -4.30 -7.12 -11.67
CA ILE A 177 -3.79 -8.43 -11.25
C ILE A 177 -3.15 -9.17 -12.43
N ILE A 178 -3.83 -9.25 -13.58
CA ILE A 178 -3.32 -9.90 -14.79
C ILE A 178 -2.01 -9.23 -15.23
N GLU A 179 -1.99 -7.90 -15.32
CA GLU A 179 -0.79 -7.13 -15.68
C GLU A 179 0.35 -7.39 -14.69
N SER A 180 0.09 -7.28 -13.39
CA SER A 180 1.14 -7.42 -12.38
C SER A 180 1.74 -8.82 -12.39
N TYR A 181 0.91 -9.86 -12.45
CA TYR A 181 1.35 -11.25 -12.46
C TYR A 181 2.04 -11.61 -13.78
N GLY A 182 1.39 -11.29 -14.90
CA GLY A 182 1.88 -11.60 -16.23
C GLY A 182 3.22 -10.94 -16.52
N ASN A 183 3.38 -9.65 -16.19
CA ASN A 183 4.66 -8.96 -16.38
C ASN A 183 5.75 -9.50 -15.45
N PHE A 184 5.42 -9.76 -14.18
CA PHE A 184 6.38 -10.30 -13.21
C PHE A 184 6.90 -11.68 -13.59
N MET A 185 6.02 -12.54 -14.12
CA MET A 185 6.37 -13.89 -14.56
C MET A 185 6.91 -13.93 -16.01
N GLY A 186 6.85 -12.83 -16.75
CA GLY A 186 7.24 -12.76 -18.17
C GLY A 186 6.26 -13.46 -19.12
N LEU A 187 5.02 -13.68 -18.70
CA LEU A 187 4.01 -14.46 -19.44
C LEU A 187 3.26 -13.65 -20.51
N ILE A 188 3.35 -12.32 -20.47
CA ILE A 188 2.58 -11.43 -21.36
C ILE A 188 3.45 -10.44 -22.16
N ASN A 189 4.77 -10.43 -21.95
CA ASN A 189 5.68 -9.41 -22.53
C ASN A 189 5.84 -9.54 -24.05
N ASP A 190 5.81 -10.76 -24.58
CA ASP A 190 5.98 -11.08 -26.01
C ASP A 190 4.86 -12.02 -26.52
N VAL A 191 3.73 -12.03 -25.81
CA VAL A 191 2.58 -12.91 -26.11
C VAL A 191 1.44 -12.07 -26.64
N ASN A 192 0.90 -12.46 -27.80
CA ASN A 192 -0.36 -11.93 -28.26
C ASN A 192 -1.51 -12.56 -27.45
N LEU A 193 -2.00 -11.83 -26.45
CA LEU A 193 -3.08 -12.28 -25.57
C LEU A 193 -4.36 -12.68 -26.32
N TRP A 194 -4.58 -12.15 -27.53
CA TRP A 194 -5.72 -12.54 -28.38
C TRP A 194 -5.67 -14.01 -28.78
N ASP A 195 -4.48 -14.60 -28.91
CA ASP A 195 -4.30 -16.02 -29.27
C ASP A 195 -4.71 -16.95 -28.12
N LEU A 196 -4.80 -16.42 -26.89
CA LEU A 196 -5.20 -17.17 -25.70
C LEU A 196 -6.72 -17.31 -25.57
N LYS A 197 -7.48 -16.87 -26.58
CA LYS A 197 -8.95 -16.86 -26.57
C LYS A 197 -9.59 -18.00 -27.36
N ASN A 198 -8.79 -18.79 -28.09
CA ASN A 198 -9.25 -19.70 -29.15
C ASN A 198 -10.31 -20.73 -28.74
N ASP A 199 -10.42 -21.07 -27.46
CA ASP A 199 -11.38 -22.08 -26.96
C ASP A 199 -12.67 -21.48 -26.37
N ILE A 200 -12.88 -20.16 -26.48
CA ILE A 200 -14.03 -19.46 -25.89
C ILE A 200 -15.05 -19.10 -26.98
N PRO A 201 -16.32 -19.53 -26.87
CA PRO A 201 -17.36 -19.20 -27.85
C PRO A 201 -17.49 -17.68 -28.08
N GLU A 202 -17.54 -17.23 -29.34
CA GLU A 202 -17.57 -15.79 -29.68
C GLU A 202 -18.75 -15.03 -29.07
N ASP A 203 -19.91 -15.66 -29.00
CA ASP A 203 -21.15 -15.04 -28.51
C ASP A 203 -21.33 -15.14 -26.98
N SER A 204 -20.36 -15.68 -26.23
CA SER A 204 -20.52 -15.83 -24.78
C SER A 204 -20.27 -14.53 -24.02
N SER A 205 -20.95 -14.36 -22.89
CA SER A 205 -20.70 -13.25 -21.97
C SER A 205 -19.26 -13.28 -21.43
N GLU A 206 -18.67 -14.47 -21.25
CA GLU A 206 -17.27 -14.59 -20.85
C GLU A 206 -16.31 -14.05 -21.92
N ASN A 207 -16.60 -14.31 -23.19
CA ASN A 207 -15.81 -13.83 -24.33
C ASN A 207 -15.75 -12.30 -24.37
N LEU A 208 -16.89 -11.65 -24.12
CA LEU A 208 -17.01 -10.20 -24.07
C LEU A 208 -16.14 -9.60 -22.95
N ILE A 209 -16.18 -10.19 -21.76
CA ILE A 209 -15.41 -9.71 -20.60
C ILE A 209 -13.90 -9.94 -20.81
N ILE A 210 -13.51 -11.11 -21.31
CA ILE A 210 -12.11 -11.43 -21.61
C ILE A 210 -11.56 -10.48 -22.68
N THR A 211 -12.35 -10.19 -23.72
CA THR A 211 -12.00 -9.21 -24.75
C THR A 211 -11.75 -7.83 -24.15
N ALA A 212 -12.63 -7.38 -23.25
CA ALA A 212 -12.45 -6.09 -22.57
C ALA A 212 -11.19 -6.08 -21.70
N LEU A 213 -10.93 -7.14 -20.92
CA LEU A 213 -9.73 -7.25 -20.10
C LEU A 213 -8.45 -7.24 -20.96
N ILE A 214 -8.38 -8.05 -22.02
CA ILE A 214 -7.21 -8.09 -22.93
C ILE A 214 -6.96 -6.71 -23.55
N SER A 215 -8.02 -6.07 -24.05
CA SER A 215 -7.92 -4.72 -24.63
C SER A 215 -7.31 -3.74 -23.64
N GLN A 216 -7.75 -3.77 -22.38
CA GLN A 216 -7.24 -2.85 -21.37
C GLN A 216 -5.82 -3.17 -20.90
N VAL A 217 -5.44 -4.45 -20.89
CA VAL A 217 -4.05 -4.88 -20.58
C VAL A 217 -3.07 -4.36 -21.64
N GLN A 218 -3.48 -4.36 -22.92
CA GLN A 218 -2.63 -3.95 -24.04
C GLN A 218 -2.60 -2.43 -24.29
N ASP A 219 -3.67 -1.70 -24.00
CA ASP A 219 -3.73 -0.24 -24.24
C ASP A 219 -2.90 0.58 -23.22
N GLY A 220 -2.51 -0.03 -22.09
CA GLY A 220 -1.84 0.64 -20.98
C GLY A 220 -2.77 1.63 -20.26
N SER A 221 -2.60 1.83 -18.95
CA SER A 221 -3.50 2.63 -18.11
C SER A 221 -3.56 4.14 -18.40
N HIS A 222 -2.95 4.62 -19.49
CA HIS A 222 -2.79 6.04 -19.82
C HIS A 222 -3.60 6.53 -21.02
N ARG A 223 -4.45 5.70 -21.62
CA ARG A 223 -5.39 6.14 -22.65
C ARG A 223 -6.79 5.71 -22.24
N ILE A 224 -7.62 6.69 -21.88
CA ILE A 224 -9.07 6.52 -21.79
C ILE A 224 -9.51 6.15 -23.21
N SER A 225 -9.69 4.86 -23.45
CA SER A 225 -10.06 4.33 -24.75
C SER A 225 -11.55 4.56 -24.91
N THR A 226 -12.00 5.16 -26.01
CA THR A 226 -13.43 5.31 -26.34
C THR A 226 -14.21 3.98 -26.32
N ASN A 227 -13.49 2.87 -26.33
CA ASN A 227 -14.03 1.52 -26.19
C ASN A 227 -14.46 1.18 -24.75
N ASP A 228 -13.90 1.83 -23.72
CA ASP A 228 -14.22 1.55 -22.31
C ASP A 228 -15.70 1.79 -22.01
N GLU A 229 -16.30 2.87 -22.52
CA GLU A 229 -17.76 3.13 -22.35
C GLU A 229 -18.61 2.12 -23.12
N ILE A 230 -18.19 1.71 -24.32
CA ILE A 230 -18.94 0.77 -25.17
C ILE A 230 -18.93 -0.63 -24.55
N TYR A 231 -17.76 -1.13 -24.13
CA TYR A 231 -17.65 -2.41 -23.44
C TYR A 231 -18.35 -2.36 -22.09
N PHE A 232 -18.13 -1.30 -21.30
CA PHE A 232 -18.75 -1.20 -19.98
C PHE A 232 -20.28 -1.15 -20.04
N SER A 233 -20.87 -0.42 -20.99
CA SER A 233 -22.34 -0.38 -21.13
C SER A 233 -22.97 -1.75 -21.42
N ARG A 234 -22.25 -2.63 -22.12
CA ARG A 234 -22.70 -4.01 -22.38
C ARG A 234 -22.40 -4.95 -21.22
N ILE A 235 -21.23 -4.82 -20.60
CA ILE A 235 -20.75 -5.71 -19.53
C ILE A 235 -21.38 -5.36 -18.17
N SER A 236 -21.77 -4.12 -17.91
CA SER A 236 -22.31 -3.70 -16.61
C SER A 236 -23.63 -4.39 -16.21
N ASN A 237 -24.31 -5.00 -17.18
CA ASN A 237 -25.52 -5.79 -16.94
C ASN A 237 -25.25 -7.27 -16.63
N GLU A 238 -24.03 -7.74 -16.86
CA GLU A 238 -23.61 -9.10 -16.55
C GLU A 238 -23.38 -9.29 -15.04
N SER A 239 -23.45 -10.55 -14.61
CA SER A 239 -23.26 -10.90 -13.20
C SER A 239 -21.79 -10.94 -12.81
N LYS A 240 -21.52 -10.71 -11.52
CA LYS A 240 -20.18 -10.83 -10.94
C LYS A 240 -19.58 -12.22 -11.18
N GLU A 241 -20.40 -13.27 -11.13
CA GLU A 241 -19.95 -14.66 -11.32
C GLU A 241 -19.41 -14.87 -12.73
N VAL A 242 -20.04 -14.29 -13.75
CA VAL A 242 -19.54 -14.34 -15.13
C VAL A 242 -18.18 -13.63 -15.22
N ALA A 243 -18.01 -12.49 -14.57
CA ALA A 243 -16.71 -11.80 -14.51
C ALA A 243 -15.62 -12.62 -13.82
N LEU A 244 -15.93 -13.25 -12.67
CA LEU A 244 -14.98 -14.09 -11.96
C LEU A 244 -14.58 -15.32 -12.78
N ARG A 245 -15.53 -15.96 -13.47
CA ARG A 245 -15.23 -17.08 -14.38
C ARG A 245 -14.38 -16.63 -15.56
N SER A 246 -14.71 -15.49 -16.17
CA SER A 246 -13.94 -14.90 -17.26
C SER A 246 -12.50 -14.61 -16.85
N PHE A 247 -12.35 -14.05 -15.65
CA PHE A 247 -11.07 -13.76 -15.04
C PHE A 247 -10.27 -15.03 -14.78
N GLU A 248 -10.89 -16.08 -14.23
CA GLU A 248 -10.28 -17.40 -14.04
C GLU A 248 -9.79 -18.02 -15.34
N ILE A 249 -10.63 -18.05 -16.37
CA ILE A 249 -10.29 -18.60 -17.70
C ILE A 249 -9.08 -17.87 -18.28
N LEU A 250 -9.10 -16.53 -18.29
CA LEU A 250 -7.99 -15.76 -18.82
C LEU A 250 -6.71 -15.98 -18.00
N PHE A 251 -6.82 -16.05 -16.67
CA PHE A 251 -5.69 -16.28 -15.78
C PHE A 251 -5.10 -17.70 -15.95
N GLU A 252 -5.94 -18.69 -16.24
CA GLU A 252 -5.54 -20.05 -16.60
C GLU A 252 -4.82 -20.07 -17.95
N ASN A 253 -5.34 -19.38 -18.96
CA ASN A 253 -4.79 -19.36 -20.31
C ASN A 253 -3.41 -18.66 -20.39
N ILE A 254 -3.12 -17.70 -19.51
CA ILE A 254 -1.76 -17.12 -19.37
C ILE A 254 -0.80 -18.04 -18.59
N GLY A 255 -1.25 -19.20 -18.10
CA GLY A 255 -0.44 -20.16 -17.33
C GLY A 255 -0.46 -19.92 -15.82
N GLY A 256 -1.40 -19.12 -15.30
CA GLY A 256 -1.45 -18.69 -13.91
C GLY A 256 -2.37 -19.50 -12.98
N LYS A 257 -2.99 -20.59 -13.43
CA LYS A 257 -4.04 -21.31 -12.69
C LYS A 257 -3.71 -21.61 -11.23
N THR A 258 -2.55 -22.22 -10.97
CA THR A 258 -2.12 -22.57 -9.60
C THR A 258 -2.02 -21.34 -8.69
N HIS A 259 -1.65 -20.19 -9.24
CA HIS A 259 -1.59 -18.94 -8.47
C HIS A 259 -3.00 -18.38 -8.21
N TYR A 260 -3.89 -18.42 -9.21
CA TYR A 260 -5.30 -18.04 -9.06
C TYR A 260 -5.96 -18.82 -7.92
N ASP A 261 -5.88 -20.15 -7.96
CA ASP A 261 -6.50 -21.04 -6.97
C ASP A 261 -6.01 -20.73 -5.55
N LYS A 262 -4.70 -20.48 -5.40
CA LYS A 262 -4.08 -20.10 -4.13
C LYS A 262 -4.58 -18.75 -3.61
N MET A 263 -4.76 -17.76 -4.48
CA MET A 263 -5.18 -16.41 -4.08
C MET A 263 -6.69 -16.34 -3.78
N MET A 264 -7.48 -17.15 -4.49
CA MET A 264 -8.92 -17.31 -4.30
C MET A 264 -9.28 -18.30 -3.18
N GLU A 265 -8.30 -19.00 -2.61
CA GLU A 265 -8.48 -19.95 -1.50
C GLU A 265 -9.42 -21.12 -1.88
N ILE A 266 -9.28 -21.63 -3.11
CA ILE A 266 -10.10 -22.73 -3.67
C ILE A 266 -9.53 -24.13 -3.28
N CYS A 267 -8.43 -24.16 -2.52
CA CYS A 267 -7.74 -25.38 -2.08
C CYS A 267 -8.15 -25.86 -0.67
#